data_AF-A0A6V7VF79-F1
#
_entry.id   AF-A0A6V7VF79-F1
#
_cell.length_a   1.000
_cell.length_b   1.000
_cell.length_c   1.000
_cell.angle_alpha   90.00
_cell.angle_beta   90.00
_cell.angle_gamma   90.00
#
_symmetry.space_group_name_H-M   'P 1'
#
loop_
_entity.id
_entity.type
_entity.pdbx_description
1 polymer ?
#
loop_
_entity_poly.entity_id
_entity_poly.type
_entity_poly.pdbx_seq_one_letter_code
_entity_poly.pdbx_strand_id
1 'polypeptide(L)'
;MQQAAHKTVQDEDGRRAQTAFAKFLRSYEDSDGYKLYMEQIDELKNPGRNTLYVKFSHICAYSAVLSSTIELQFHRLYPFLCNAIRDLVIERCDNDEIIKHGRLQRTEFYLGILDVKTKHSIRHLTGDKVGKLIRISGQIVRTHQVHPELCLGTFVCDDCGVTIRNVPQQFQYTQPIKCENQQCQNRSRFMLNVYDSLFVDFQRFKNSRESRRIASWICA
;
A
#
# COMPACT_ATOMS: atom_id res chain seq x y z
N MET A 1 28.76 21.22 -14.05
CA MET A 1 28.78 19.74 -13.94
C MET A 1 27.43 19.30 -13.40
N GLN A 2 26.57 18.77 -14.27
CA GLN A 2 25.21 18.35 -13.94
C GLN A 2 25.27 17.12 -13.02
N GLN A 3 24.70 17.21 -11.82
CA GLN A 3 24.51 16.05 -10.96
C GLN A 3 23.49 15.14 -11.66
N ALA A 4 23.95 13.99 -12.15
CA ALA A 4 23.08 12.95 -12.66
C ALA A 4 22.12 12.55 -11.52
N ALA A 5 20.84 12.90 -11.65
CA ALA A 5 19.79 12.32 -10.85
C ALA A 5 19.99 10.81 -10.88
N HIS A 6 20.14 10.19 -9.70
CA HIS A 6 20.31 8.75 -9.59
C HIS A 6 19.12 8.10 -10.31
N LYS A 7 19.37 7.55 -11.50
CA LYS A 7 18.33 7.04 -12.38
C LYS A 7 17.79 5.79 -11.71
N THR A 8 16.70 5.93 -10.96
CA THR A 8 16.05 4.81 -10.29
C THR A 8 15.73 3.76 -11.36
N VAL A 9 16.28 2.55 -11.21
CA VAL A 9 16.00 1.46 -12.13
C VAL A 9 14.49 1.22 -12.11
N GLN A 10 13.85 1.39 -13.26
CA GLN A 10 12.40 1.24 -13.35
C GLN A 10 12.06 -0.23 -13.41
N ASP A 11 11.15 -0.65 -12.52
CA ASP A 11 10.64 -2.01 -12.47
C ASP A 11 9.59 -2.20 -13.58
N GLU A 12 10.03 -2.68 -14.73
CA GLU A 12 9.16 -2.94 -15.88
C GLU A 12 8.08 -3.98 -15.58
N ASP A 13 8.40 -5.01 -14.78
CA ASP A 13 7.45 -6.05 -14.39
C ASP A 13 6.37 -5.49 -13.44
N GLY A 14 6.78 -4.65 -12.49
CA GLY A 14 5.86 -3.93 -11.60
C GLY A 14 4.88 -3.05 -12.37
N ARG A 15 5.37 -2.32 -13.37
CA ARG A 15 4.52 -1.48 -14.24
C ARG A 15 3.57 -2.30 -15.11
N ARG A 16 4.05 -3.40 -15.69
CA ARG A 16 3.18 -4.33 -16.45
C ARG A 16 2.07 -4.88 -15.57
N ALA A 17 2.39 -5.26 -14.33
CA ALA A 17 1.40 -5.71 -13.35
C ALA A 17 0.41 -4.60 -12.98
N GLN A 18 0.88 -3.36 -12.78
CA GLN A 18 0.02 -2.19 -12.53
C GLN A 18 -1.00 -1.99 -13.67
N THR A 19 -0.54 -1.96 -14.93
CA THR A 19 -1.41 -1.77 -16.08
C THR A 19 -2.39 -2.93 -16.27
N ALA A 20 -1.93 -4.17 -16.11
CA ALA A 20 -2.78 -5.36 -16.19
C ALA A 20 -3.85 -5.37 -15.09
N PHE A 21 -3.49 -4.98 -13.86
CA PHE A 21 -4.41 -4.89 -12.74
C PHE A 21 -5.43 -3.77 -12.93
N ALA A 22 -5.00 -2.59 -13.39
CA ALA A 22 -5.93 -1.50 -13.72
C ALA A 22 -6.91 -1.91 -14.82
N LYS A 23 -6.46 -2.64 -15.85
CA LYS A 23 -7.33 -3.18 -16.89
C LYS A 23 -8.34 -4.16 -16.33
N PHE A 24 -7.91 -5.08 -15.45
CA PHE A 24 -8.79 -6.01 -14.74
C PHE A 24 -9.89 -5.28 -13.98
N LEU A 25 -9.55 -4.27 -13.18
CA LEU A 25 -10.52 -3.51 -12.38
C LEU A 25 -11.59 -2.82 -13.26
N ARG A 26 -11.21 -2.34 -14.45
CA ARG A 26 -12.16 -1.73 -15.41
C ARG A 26 -13.05 -2.73 -16.11
N SER A 27 -12.51 -3.90 -16.46
CA SER A 27 -13.20 -4.89 -17.29
C SER A 27 -13.99 -5.93 -16.51
N TYR A 28 -13.78 -6.05 -15.20
CA TYR A 28 -14.48 -7.06 -14.40
C TYR A 28 -15.95 -6.71 -14.25
N GLU A 29 -16.80 -7.64 -14.66
CA GLU A 29 -18.26 -7.59 -14.53
C GLU A 29 -18.71 -8.89 -13.86
N ASP A 30 -19.65 -8.77 -12.92
CA ASP A 30 -20.29 -9.95 -12.31
C ASP A 30 -21.27 -10.60 -13.31
N SER A 31 -21.83 -11.76 -12.92
CA SER A 31 -22.79 -12.53 -13.73
C SER A 31 -23.99 -11.70 -14.21
N ASP A 32 -24.34 -10.66 -13.45
CA ASP A 32 -25.45 -9.74 -13.74
C ASP A 32 -25.02 -8.48 -14.55
N GLY A 33 -23.78 -8.42 -15.03
CA GLY A 33 -23.22 -7.26 -15.74
C GLY A 33 -22.80 -6.10 -14.82
N TYR A 34 -22.83 -6.31 -13.50
CA TYR A 34 -22.51 -5.27 -12.52
C TYR A 34 -20.98 -5.08 -12.38
N LYS A 35 -20.52 -3.84 -12.54
CA LYS A 35 -19.09 -3.45 -12.41
C LYS A 35 -18.68 -3.23 -10.97
N LEU A 36 -18.67 -4.33 -10.20
CA LEU A 36 -18.41 -4.35 -8.75
C LEU A 36 -17.23 -3.45 -8.31
N TYR A 37 -16.07 -3.57 -8.97
CA TYR A 37 -14.88 -2.84 -8.55
C TYR A 37 -14.89 -1.37 -8.94
N MET A 38 -15.53 -1.02 -10.05
CA MET A 38 -15.64 0.38 -10.44
C MET A 38 -16.55 1.16 -9.50
N GLU A 39 -17.63 0.52 -9.04
CA GLU A 39 -18.54 1.10 -8.04
C GLU A 39 -17.82 1.28 -6.70
N GLN A 40 -17.05 0.28 -6.24
CA GLN A 40 -16.20 0.45 -5.04
C GLN A 40 -15.16 1.56 -5.20
N ILE A 41 -14.58 1.74 -6.40
CA ILE A 41 -13.64 2.84 -6.68
C ILE A 41 -14.35 4.20 -6.60
N ASP A 42 -15.59 4.29 -7.05
CA ASP A 42 -16.39 5.51 -6.90
C ASP A 42 -16.67 5.81 -5.41
N GLU A 43 -16.87 4.79 -4.57
CA GLU A 43 -17.01 4.98 -3.12
C GLU A 43 -15.74 5.49 -2.44
N LEU A 44 -14.54 5.20 -2.98
CA LEU A 44 -13.25 5.71 -2.46
C LEU A 44 -13.08 7.23 -2.64
N LYS A 45 -13.97 7.86 -3.41
CA LYS A 45 -14.06 9.33 -3.50
C LYS A 45 -14.59 9.95 -2.21
N ASN A 46 -15.36 9.20 -1.43
CA ASN A 46 -15.92 9.67 -0.18
C ASN A 46 -14.85 9.69 0.92
N PRO A 47 -14.84 10.72 1.80
CA PRO A 47 -13.92 10.76 2.93
C PRO A 47 -14.19 9.60 3.88
N GLY A 48 -13.12 8.99 4.41
CA GLY A 48 -13.19 7.88 5.37
C GLY A 48 -13.07 6.48 4.76
N ARG A 49 -13.04 6.34 3.43
CA ARG A 49 -12.69 5.08 2.76
C ARG A 49 -11.41 5.23 1.96
N ASN A 50 -10.46 4.35 2.20
CA ASN A 50 -9.16 4.33 1.52
C ASN A 50 -8.73 2.93 1.08
N THR A 51 -9.56 1.90 1.29
CA THR A 51 -9.20 0.51 1.01
C THR A 51 -10.17 -0.09 0.00
N LEU A 52 -9.64 -0.62 -1.12
CA LEU A 52 -10.39 -1.39 -2.10
C LEU A 52 -10.30 -2.89 -1.78
N TYR A 53 -11.42 -3.60 -1.78
CA TYR A 53 -11.45 -5.03 -1.50
C TYR A 53 -11.68 -5.86 -2.76
N VAL A 54 -10.70 -6.67 -3.13
CA VAL A 54 -10.70 -7.47 -4.37
C VAL A 54 -10.65 -8.95 -4.04
N LYS A 55 -11.57 -9.74 -4.60
CA LYS A 55 -11.52 -11.21 -4.44
C LYS A 55 -10.45 -11.81 -5.35
N PHE A 56 -9.57 -12.62 -4.78
CA PHE A 56 -8.49 -13.27 -5.51
C PHE A 56 -9.00 -14.23 -6.58
N SER A 57 -10.13 -14.90 -6.32
CA SER A 57 -10.81 -15.76 -7.30
C SER A 57 -11.15 -15.04 -8.60
N HIS A 58 -11.52 -13.76 -8.54
CA HIS A 58 -11.83 -12.93 -9.71
C HIS A 58 -10.56 -12.61 -10.51
N ILE A 59 -9.44 -12.33 -9.83
CA ILE A 59 -8.14 -12.10 -10.47
C ILE A 59 -7.69 -13.39 -11.18
N CYS A 60 -7.82 -14.54 -10.53
CA CYS A 60 -7.50 -15.84 -11.13
C CYS A 60 -8.33 -16.15 -12.37
N ALA A 61 -9.63 -15.84 -12.35
CA ALA A 61 -10.52 -16.06 -13.48
C ALA A 61 -10.17 -15.15 -14.67
N TYR A 62 -9.75 -13.91 -14.41
CA TYR A 62 -9.37 -12.96 -15.45
C TYR A 62 -8.02 -13.29 -16.10
N SER A 63 -6.99 -13.56 -15.28
CA SER A 63 -5.65 -13.85 -15.79
C SER A 63 -4.86 -14.73 -14.83
N ALA A 64 -4.53 -15.94 -15.31
CA ALA A 64 -3.66 -16.88 -14.61
C ALA A 64 -2.24 -16.30 -14.42
N VAL A 65 -1.74 -15.53 -15.39
CA VAL A 65 -0.42 -14.89 -15.31
C VAL A 65 -0.42 -13.82 -14.23
N LEU A 66 -1.39 -12.89 -14.24
CA LEU A 66 -1.47 -11.82 -13.25
C LEU A 66 -1.62 -12.38 -11.83
N SER A 67 -2.53 -13.34 -11.64
CA SER A 67 -2.75 -13.97 -10.34
C SER A 67 -1.50 -14.68 -9.81
N SER A 68 -0.80 -15.44 -10.65
CA SER A 68 0.44 -16.13 -10.25
C SER A 68 1.55 -15.15 -9.86
N THR A 69 1.71 -14.06 -10.61
CA THR A 69 2.72 -13.03 -10.28
C THR A 69 2.39 -12.32 -8.98
N ILE A 70 1.12 -11.96 -8.75
CA ILE A 70 0.65 -11.35 -7.50
C ILE A 70 0.86 -12.31 -6.33
N GLU A 71 0.58 -13.60 -6.50
CA GLU A 71 0.76 -14.59 -5.43
C GLU A 71 2.23 -14.78 -5.04
N LEU A 72 3.13 -14.81 -6.03
CA LEU A 72 4.55 -15.09 -5.81
C LEU A 72 5.37 -13.87 -5.36
N GLN A 73 4.99 -12.66 -5.75
CA GLN A 73 5.77 -11.43 -5.53
C GLN A 73 4.93 -10.30 -4.92
N PHE A 74 3.95 -10.66 -4.08
CA PHE A 74 2.99 -9.71 -3.52
C PHE A 74 3.63 -8.48 -2.88
N HIS A 75 4.62 -8.67 -2.00
CA HIS A 75 5.27 -7.57 -1.29
C HIS A 75 5.94 -6.57 -2.24
N ARG A 76 6.58 -7.05 -3.31
CA ARG A 76 7.22 -6.20 -4.34
C ARG A 76 6.17 -5.46 -5.18
N LEU A 77 5.07 -6.13 -5.51
CA LEU A 77 4.02 -5.59 -6.38
C LEU A 77 3.01 -4.69 -5.66
N TYR A 78 2.85 -4.84 -4.34
CA TYR A 78 1.89 -4.10 -3.53
C TYR A 78 1.85 -2.58 -3.80
N PRO A 79 2.98 -1.85 -3.81
CA PRO A 79 2.96 -0.41 -4.11
C PRO A 79 2.43 -0.11 -5.53
N PHE A 80 2.76 -0.94 -6.51
CA PHE A 80 2.27 -0.78 -7.89
C PHE A 80 0.77 -1.03 -8.00
N LEU A 81 0.24 -2.02 -7.27
CA LEU A 81 -1.19 -2.31 -7.22
C LEU A 81 -1.97 -1.17 -6.55
N CYS A 82 -1.44 -0.61 -5.46
CA CYS A 82 -2.03 0.56 -4.80
C CYS A 82 -2.00 1.80 -5.70
N ASN A 83 -0.92 2.00 -6.46
CA ASN A 83 -0.82 3.07 -7.45
C ASN A 83 -1.86 2.92 -8.55
N ALA A 84 -2.11 1.71 -9.07
CA ALA A 84 -3.18 1.47 -10.04
C ALA A 84 -4.56 1.90 -9.50
N ILE A 85 -4.85 1.64 -8.22
CA ILE A 85 -6.11 2.10 -7.59
C ILE A 85 -6.14 3.62 -7.52
N ARG A 86 -5.05 4.25 -7.07
CA ARG A 86 -4.94 5.72 -7.02
C ARG A 86 -5.20 6.35 -8.38
N ASP A 87 -4.56 5.83 -9.43
CA ASP A 87 -4.70 6.34 -10.80
C ASP A 87 -6.16 6.26 -11.28
N LEU A 88 -6.85 5.15 -11.00
CA LEU A 88 -8.27 4.98 -11.34
C LEU A 88 -9.19 5.92 -10.56
N VAL A 89 -8.92 6.15 -9.27
CA VAL A 89 -9.69 7.10 -8.46
C VAL A 89 -9.51 8.52 -9.02
N ILE A 90 -8.29 8.91 -9.39
CA ILE A 90 -7.99 10.24 -9.96
C ILE A 90 -8.71 10.43 -11.29
N GLU A 91 -8.65 9.45 -12.20
CA GLU A 91 -9.38 9.48 -13.48
C GLU A 91 -10.89 9.64 -13.27
N ARG A 92 -11.46 8.97 -12.26
CA ARG A 92 -12.89 9.09 -11.97
C ARG A 92 -13.29 10.40 -11.27
N CYS A 93 -12.33 11.21 -10.82
CA CYS A 93 -12.56 12.50 -10.15
C CYS A 93 -12.41 13.70 -11.11
N ASP A 94 -12.49 13.47 -12.43
CA ASP A 94 -12.14 14.45 -13.46
C ASP A 94 -12.83 15.82 -13.39
N ASN A 95 -13.97 15.94 -12.72
CA ASN A 95 -14.73 17.19 -12.61
C ASN A 95 -14.47 18.01 -11.33
N ASP A 96 -13.67 17.50 -10.38
CA ASP A 96 -13.44 18.15 -9.08
C ASP A 96 -11.94 18.42 -8.83
N GLU A 97 -11.44 19.51 -9.43
CA GLU A 97 -10.06 20.02 -9.29
C GLU A 97 -9.64 20.17 -7.81
N ILE A 98 -10.58 20.56 -6.94
CA ILE A 98 -10.36 20.75 -5.49
C ILE A 98 -10.02 19.41 -4.81
N ILE A 99 -10.74 18.34 -5.16
CA ILE A 99 -10.54 17.01 -4.60
C ILE A 99 -9.23 16.41 -5.13
N LYS A 100 -8.93 16.64 -6.41
CA LYS A 100 -7.68 16.22 -7.05
C LYS A 100 -6.44 16.85 -6.44
N HIS A 101 -6.37 18.18 -6.37
CA HIS A 101 -5.15 18.88 -5.95
C HIS A 101 -4.94 18.93 -4.43
N GLY A 102 -6.00 18.77 -3.63
CA GLY A 102 -5.90 18.75 -2.17
C GLY A 102 -5.83 17.35 -1.58
N ARG A 103 -6.94 16.61 -1.66
CA ARG A 103 -7.16 15.39 -0.87
C ARG A 103 -6.48 14.17 -1.47
N LEU A 104 -6.68 13.92 -2.76
CA LEU A 104 -6.25 12.67 -3.40
C LEU A 104 -4.73 12.52 -3.50
N GLN A 105 -4.01 13.63 -3.67
CA GLN A 105 -2.55 13.64 -3.68
C GLN A 105 -1.94 13.22 -2.33
N ARG A 106 -2.66 13.46 -1.22
CA ARG A 106 -2.22 13.14 0.14
C ARG A 106 -2.83 11.85 0.68
N THR A 107 -3.84 11.31 0.00
CA THR A 107 -4.52 10.10 0.43
C THR A 107 -3.80 8.87 -0.12
N GLU A 108 -3.38 7.99 0.77
CA GLU A 108 -2.94 6.66 0.38
C GLU A 108 -4.13 5.72 0.24
N PHE A 109 -4.13 4.96 -0.85
CA PHE A 109 -5.12 3.92 -1.10
C PHE A 109 -4.47 2.55 -0.89
N TYR A 110 -5.23 1.65 -0.30
CA TYR A 110 -4.79 0.31 0.07
C TYR A 110 -5.59 -0.75 -0.68
N LEU A 111 -4.96 -1.91 -0.89
CA LEU A 111 -5.58 -3.07 -1.51
C LEU A 111 -5.76 -4.19 -0.49
N GLY A 112 -7.00 -4.60 -0.23
CA GLY A 112 -7.34 -5.79 0.52
C GLY A 112 -7.70 -6.96 -0.40
N ILE A 113 -6.87 -8.02 -0.45
CA ILE A 113 -7.14 -9.20 -1.28
C ILE A 113 -7.92 -10.28 -0.52
N LEU A 114 -9.21 -10.43 -0.81
CA LEU A 114 -10.08 -11.42 -0.20
C LEU A 114 -9.97 -12.80 -0.85
N ASP A 115 -10.34 -13.84 -0.10
CA ASP A 115 -10.53 -15.21 -0.59
C ASP A 115 -9.35 -15.83 -1.36
N VAL A 116 -8.14 -15.66 -0.83
CA VAL A 116 -6.94 -16.36 -1.33
C VAL A 116 -7.08 -17.86 -1.06
N LYS A 117 -6.82 -18.69 -2.09
CA LYS A 117 -6.99 -20.15 -2.04
C LYS A 117 -5.96 -20.84 -1.15
N THR A 118 -4.73 -20.33 -1.12
CA THR A 118 -3.60 -20.90 -0.38
C THR A 118 -3.70 -20.62 1.13
N LYS A 119 -4.46 -21.49 1.81
CA LYS A 119 -4.60 -21.48 3.26
C LYS A 119 -3.44 -22.19 3.95
N HIS A 120 -2.70 -21.47 4.77
CA HIS A 120 -1.61 -21.99 5.59
C HIS A 120 -1.94 -21.97 7.08
N SER A 121 -1.57 -23.05 7.76
CA SER A 121 -1.50 -23.07 9.23
C SER A 121 -0.32 -22.23 9.70
N ILE A 122 -0.46 -21.55 10.85
CA ILE A 122 0.64 -20.77 11.47
C ILE A 122 1.89 -21.64 11.66
N ARG A 123 1.72 -22.95 11.89
CA ARG A 123 2.82 -23.91 12.08
C ARG A 123 3.62 -24.18 10.80
N HIS A 124 3.04 -23.90 9.63
CA HIS A 124 3.65 -24.13 8.31
C HIS A 124 4.16 -22.83 7.67
N LEU A 125 4.34 -21.76 8.47
CA LEU A 125 4.93 -20.51 8.02
C LEU A 125 6.45 -20.61 8.12
N THR A 126 7.08 -20.83 6.96
CA THR A 126 8.53 -20.94 6.77
C THR A 126 9.05 -19.80 5.89
N GLY A 127 10.38 -19.64 5.81
CA GLY A 127 11.02 -18.52 5.09
C GLY A 127 10.69 -18.46 3.58
N ASP A 128 10.31 -19.57 2.96
CA ASP A 128 9.88 -19.62 1.56
C ASP A 128 8.56 -18.89 1.28
N LYS A 129 7.80 -18.54 2.33
CA LYS A 129 6.55 -17.78 2.24
C LYS A 129 6.75 -16.27 2.37
N VAL A 130 7.96 -15.80 2.68
CA VAL A 130 8.25 -14.38 2.81
C VAL A 130 8.02 -13.67 1.46
N GLY A 131 7.27 -12.57 1.50
CA GLY A 131 6.95 -11.75 0.32
C GLY A 131 5.86 -12.30 -0.61
N LYS A 132 5.31 -13.48 -0.31
CA LYS A 132 4.21 -14.11 -1.06
C LYS A 132 2.86 -13.79 -0.43
N LEU A 133 1.81 -13.83 -1.24
CA LEU A 133 0.44 -13.72 -0.74
C LEU A 133 0.02 -15.06 -0.11
N ILE A 134 -0.33 -15.04 1.17
CA ILE A 134 -0.79 -16.22 1.90
C ILE A 134 -2.03 -15.90 2.74
N ARG A 135 -2.88 -16.90 2.93
CA ARG A 135 -4.02 -16.81 3.85
C ARG A 135 -3.71 -17.56 5.13
N ILE A 136 -3.79 -16.88 6.26
CA ILE A 136 -3.61 -17.49 7.58
C ILE A 136 -4.96 -17.49 8.30
N SER A 137 -5.19 -18.55 9.08
CA SER A 137 -6.38 -18.67 9.92
C SER A 137 -5.99 -19.01 11.35
N GLY A 138 -6.52 -18.29 12.33
CA GLY A 138 -6.19 -18.49 13.74
C GLY A 138 -7.14 -17.76 14.68
N GLN A 139 -7.07 -18.13 15.96
CA GLN A 139 -7.79 -17.45 17.02
C GLN A 139 -6.95 -16.30 17.58
N ILE A 140 -7.56 -15.14 17.81
CA ILE A 140 -6.91 -14.00 18.45
C ILE A 140 -6.92 -14.20 19.97
N VAL A 141 -5.75 -14.10 20.60
CA VAL A 141 -5.57 -14.25 22.07
C VAL A 141 -5.46 -12.89 22.74
N ARG A 142 -4.79 -11.95 22.09
CA ARG A 142 -4.57 -10.61 22.63
C ARG A 142 -4.62 -9.59 21.51
N THR A 143 -5.31 -8.49 21.74
CA THR A 143 -5.28 -7.28 20.92
C THR A 143 -4.52 -6.21 21.70
N HIS A 144 -3.65 -5.48 21.02
CA HIS A 144 -3.07 -4.25 21.54
C HIS A 144 -3.93 -3.06 21.08
N GLN A 145 -3.78 -1.92 21.76
CA GLN A 145 -4.41 -0.68 21.35
C GLN A 145 -3.88 -0.25 19.97
N VAL A 146 -4.71 0.48 19.24
CA VAL A 146 -4.34 1.08 17.97
C VAL A 146 -3.40 2.25 18.25
N HIS A 147 -2.27 2.28 17.54
CA HIS A 147 -1.31 3.38 17.62
C HIS A 147 -1.03 3.90 16.21
N PRO A 148 -0.88 5.22 16.02
CA PRO A 148 -0.47 5.78 14.74
C PRO A 148 1.01 5.44 14.48
N GLU A 149 1.30 4.80 13.35
CA GLU A 149 2.63 4.49 12.87
C GLU A 149 3.03 5.50 11.79
N LEU A 150 4.24 6.07 11.91
CA LEU A 150 4.79 6.99 10.92
C LEU A 150 5.30 6.19 9.71
N CYS A 151 4.64 6.33 8.55
CA CYS A 151 5.06 5.65 7.32
C CYS A 151 5.99 6.53 6.47
N LEU A 152 5.59 7.79 6.25
CA LEU A 152 6.39 8.79 5.53
C LEU A 152 6.60 10.02 6.40
N GLY A 153 7.86 10.28 6.75
CA GLY A 153 8.26 11.46 7.51
C GLY A 153 8.48 12.67 6.60
N THR A 154 7.95 13.82 7.01
CA THR A 154 8.33 15.13 6.48
C THR A 154 9.23 15.81 7.51
N PHE A 155 10.44 16.18 7.10
CA PHE A 155 11.47 16.74 7.97
C PHE A 155 11.80 18.16 7.56
N VAL A 156 11.96 19.06 8.52
CA VAL A 156 12.43 20.43 8.32
C VAL A 156 13.87 20.50 8.80
N CYS A 157 14.74 21.04 7.96
CA CYS A 157 16.13 21.28 8.31
C CYS A 157 16.24 22.46 9.27
N ASP A 158 16.86 22.27 10.45
CA ASP A 158 16.99 23.35 11.44
C ASP A 158 17.92 24.48 10.96
N ASP A 159 18.87 24.17 10.08
CA ASP A 159 19.88 25.13 9.63
C ASP A 159 19.39 26.04 8.49
N CYS A 160 18.60 25.49 7.56
CA CYS A 160 18.18 26.22 6.36
C CYS A 160 16.67 26.32 6.18
N GLY A 161 15.88 25.73 7.07
CA GLY A 161 14.42 25.74 7.02
C GLY A 161 13.80 24.94 5.87
N VAL A 162 14.60 24.23 5.07
CA VAL A 162 14.10 23.47 3.92
C VAL A 162 13.34 22.22 4.39
N THR A 163 12.14 22.03 3.82
CA THR A 163 11.27 20.89 4.09
C THR A 163 11.55 19.75 3.11
N ILE A 164 12.02 18.63 3.65
CA ILE A 164 12.28 17.38 2.95
C ILE A 164 11.08 16.44 3.18
N ARG A 165 10.37 16.08 2.11
CA ARG A 165 9.13 15.29 2.17
C ARG A 165 9.35 13.82 1.79
N ASN A 166 8.41 12.97 2.16
CA ASN A 166 8.30 11.57 1.73
C ASN A 166 9.51 10.70 2.10
N VAL A 167 10.06 10.88 3.31
CA VAL A 167 11.17 10.05 3.80
C VAL A 167 10.59 8.76 4.40
N PRO A 168 10.83 7.59 3.77
CA PRO A 168 10.24 6.33 4.21
C PRO A 168 10.81 5.90 5.56
N GLN A 169 9.93 5.44 6.44
CA GLN A 169 10.32 4.84 7.71
C GLN A 169 10.25 3.31 7.58
N GLN A 170 11.39 2.63 7.72
CA GLN A 170 11.45 1.17 7.65
C GLN A 170 11.71 0.60 9.04
N PHE A 171 10.65 0.33 9.81
CA PHE A 171 10.68 -0.28 11.16
C PHE A 171 11.52 0.47 12.22
N GLN A 172 12.03 1.64 11.89
CA GLN A 172 12.80 2.49 12.77
C GLN A 172 12.66 3.95 12.33
N TYR A 173 12.77 4.86 13.30
CA TYR A 173 12.82 6.29 13.03
C TYR A 173 14.08 6.62 12.22
N THR A 174 13.88 7.02 10.96
CA THR A 174 14.94 7.26 9.99
C THR A 174 14.87 8.71 9.53
N GLN A 175 15.93 9.46 9.83
CA GLN A 175 16.10 10.84 9.38
C GLN A 175 16.82 10.90 8.02
N PRO A 176 16.68 12.01 7.26
CA PRO A 176 17.49 12.25 6.07
C PRO A 176 18.99 12.22 6.40
N ILE A 177 19.80 11.61 5.52
CA ILE A 177 21.26 11.52 5.71
C ILE A 177 21.95 12.86 5.40
N LYS A 178 21.35 13.68 4.54
CA LYS A 178 21.84 15.00 4.15
C LYS A 178 20.68 15.91 3.77
N CYS A 179 20.86 17.22 3.93
CA CYS A 179 19.90 18.19 3.44
C CYS A 179 19.81 18.15 1.90
N GLU A 180 18.62 18.41 1.35
CA GLU A 180 18.39 18.54 -0.09
C GLU A 180 18.98 19.84 -0.66
N ASN A 181 19.07 20.89 0.17
CA ASN A 181 19.69 22.15 -0.22
C ASN A 181 21.21 21.99 -0.36
N GLN A 182 21.73 22.21 -1.56
CA GLN A 182 23.17 22.10 -1.85
C GLN A 182 24.04 23.09 -1.07
N GLN A 183 23.47 24.22 -0.64
CA GLN A 183 24.18 25.21 0.18
C GLN A 183 24.21 24.84 1.66
N CYS A 184 23.42 23.86 2.10
CA CYS A 184 23.33 23.43 3.47
C CYS A 184 24.18 22.17 3.71
N GLN A 185 25.10 22.24 4.68
CA GLN A 185 25.97 21.11 5.06
C GLN A 185 25.38 20.25 6.19
N ASN A 186 24.11 20.45 6.54
CA ASN A 186 23.46 19.73 7.62
C ASN A 186 23.26 18.23 7.28
N ARG A 187 23.55 17.37 8.25
CA ARG A 187 23.45 15.90 8.15
C ARG A 187 22.72 15.24 9.31
N SER A 188 22.32 15.99 10.34
CA SER A 188 21.71 15.39 11.54
C SER A 188 20.61 16.24 12.17
N ARG A 189 20.60 17.56 11.96
CA ARG A 189 19.67 18.48 12.63
C ARG A 189 18.37 18.62 11.86
N PHE A 190 17.53 17.60 11.95
CA PHE A 190 16.24 17.56 11.28
C PHE A 190 15.11 17.43 12.28
N MET A 191 14.16 18.35 12.21
CA MET A 191 12.95 18.32 13.00
C MET A 191 11.81 17.66 12.22
N LEU A 192 11.11 16.71 12.82
CA LEU A 192 9.94 16.09 12.18
C LEU A 192 8.76 17.08 12.21
N ASN A 193 8.18 17.36 11.04
CA ASN A 193 6.92 18.05 10.92
C ASN A 193 5.78 17.03 10.96
N VAL A 194 5.12 16.92 12.12
CA VAL A 194 4.03 15.97 12.35
C VAL A 194 2.82 16.23 11.46
N TYR A 195 2.52 17.49 11.13
CA TYR A 195 1.31 17.85 10.37
C TYR A 195 1.38 17.47 8.88
N ASP A 196 2.58 17.52 8.30
CA ASP A 196 2.82 17.15 6.90
C ASP A 196 3.35 15.71 6.75
N SER A 197 3.46 14.96 7.86
CA SER A 197 3.87 13.57 7.85
C SER A 197 2.67 12.64 7.67
N LEU A 198 2.90 11.48 7.08
CA LEU A 198 1.87 10.48 6.87
C LEU A 198 1.91 9.42 7.96
N PHE A 199 0.80 9.32 8.68
CA PHE A 199 0.58 8.30 9.71
C PHE A 199 -0.51 7.32 9.28
N VAL A 200 -0.33 6.07 9.65
CA VAL A 200 -1.29 4.98 9.40
C VAL A 200 -1.62 4.32 10.73
N ASP A 201 -2.89 3.96 10.91
CA ASP A 201 -3.30 3.23 12.10
C ASP A 201 -2.71 1.82 12.09
N PHE A 202 -1.88 1.53 13.09
CA PHE A 202 -1.28 0.22 13.28
C PHE A 202 -1.87 -0.46 14.51
N GLN A 203 -2.28 -1.72 14.33
CA GLN A 203 -2.74 -2.56 15.42
C GLN A 203 -2.04 -3.90 15.42
N ARG A 204 -1.45 -4.24 16.57
CA ARG A 204 -0.83 -5.55 16.77
C ARG A 204 -1.77 -6.51 17.49
N PHE A 205 -1.94 -7.70 16.94
CA PHE A 205 -2.63 -8.81 17.59
C PHE A 205 -1.72 -10.04 17.72
N LYS A 206 -2.00 -10.87 18.72
CA LYS A 206 -1.31 -12.14 18.97
C LYS A 206 -2.27 -13.29 18.69
N ASN A 207 -1.88 -14.17 17.77
CA ASN A 207 -2.65 -15.37 17.44
C ASN A 207 -2.29 -16.58 18.31
N SER A 208 -3.29 -17.41 18.59
CA SER A 208 -3.17 -18.73 19.22
C SER A 208 -2.60 -19.75 18.23
N ARG A 209 -1.87 -20.73 18.73
CA ARG A 209 -1.43 -21.91 17.97
C ARG A 209 -2.48 -23.02 17.89
N GLU A 210 -3.58 -22.91 18.65
CA GLU A 210 -4.64 -23.91 18.80
C GLU A 210 -5.96 -23.34 18.25
N SER A 211 -6.52 -23.91 17.18
CA SER A 211 -7.66 -23.34 16.44
C SER A 211 -8.89 -24.25 16.53
N ARG A 212 -9.86 -23.92 17.39
CA ARG A 212 -11.21 -24.54 17.37
C ARG A 212 -12.31 -23.61 16.84
N ARG A 213 -12.06 -22.31 16.70
CA ARG A 213 -12.95 -21.32 16.05
C ARG A 213 -12.11 -20.32 15.25
N ILE A 214 -12.55 -19.98 14.03
CA ILE A 214 -11.67 -19.46 12.96
C ILE A 214 -12.06 -18.03 12.56
N ALA A 215 -11.12 -17.09 12.61
CA ALA A 215 -11.14 -15.84 11.84
C ALA A 215 -10.06 -15.91 10.73
N SER A 216 -10.37 -15.37 9.56
CA SER A 216 -9.50 -15.39 8.37
C SER A 216 -8.95 -13.99 8.12
N TRP A 217 -7.64 -13.84 7.97
CA TRP A 217 -6.99 -12.55 7.77
C TRP A 217 -5.92 -12.63 6.68
N ILE A 218 -5.61 -11.48 6.08
CA ILE A 218 -4.51 -11.28 5.14
C ILE A 218 -3.40 -10.58 5.92
N CYS A 219 -2.22 -11.19 5.97
CA CYS A 219 -1.01 -10.47 6.40
C CYS A 219 -0.42 -9.80 5.16
N ALA A 220 -0.35 -8.47 5.17
CA ALA A 220 0.51 -7.70 4.29
C ALA A 220 1.91 -7.61 4.91
#